data_AF-K1PYT4-F1
#
_entry.id   AF-K1PYT4-F1
#
_cell.length_a   1.000
_cell.length_b   1.000
_cell.length_c   1.000
_cell.angle_alpha   90.00
_cell.angle_beta   90.00
_cell.angle_gamma   90.00
#
_symmetry.space_group_name_H-M   'P 1'
#
loop_
_entity.id
_entity.type
_entity.pdbx_description
1 polymer ?
#
loop_
_entity_poly.entity_id
_entity_poly.type
_entity_poly.pdbx_seq_one_letter_code
_entity_poly.pdbx_strand_id
1 'polypeptide(L)'
;MYKLDLPVDYKEAAAIERRRRMEEERKSRIFNAKCRTIGVDMQAIGQQVTDKKQQEDYERKRELAFANDAVRNDKISQLIEKRQEADMRELNRAMNEFRMMHQQPDSRREFDLYDPDYLKKDKPARVSDDDPRCGVSSLQKFEGEDLNSKARRKYQQEQLREWSTEQKEERDQAERNQKTADRLYELKMKELDQRAMELANAEEDCRRAINMATKDYNNALARERDERERLKKQQELDDNMTEIANHVFGDVLTENPAVAQSAFGPHRVIPDRWKGMTPAQIEDVRRQQELQRQEKERADQEEKLRQAEWERQQNANARAGLLLEREMERKRRELERQQAEENRRLAKEQKGHLEFLDKEVYTNPPTASYFMQFNTSTR
;
A
#
# COMPACT_ATOMS: atom_id res chain seq x y z
N MET A 1 24.18 248.13 -34.51
CA MET A 1 25.65 248.12 -34.51
C MET A 1 26.12 246.98 -35.40
N TYR A 2 26.87 247.33 -36.45
CA TYR A 2 27.69 246.57 -37.41
C TYR A 2 27.47 245.04 -37.61
N LYS A 3 27.04 244.69 -38.84
CA LYS A 3 27.15 243.35 -39.44
C LYS A 3 28.60 243.10 -39.88
N LEU A 4 29.18 241.94 -39.53
CA LEU A 4 30.46 241.43 -40.01
C LEU A 4 30.21 240.11 -40.73
N ASP A 5 30.45 240.06 -42.04
CA ASP A 5 30.34 238.86 -42.89
C ASP A 5 31.75 238.27 -43.12
N LEU A 6 32.01 237.03 -42.68
CA LEU A 6 33.27 236.28 -42.93
C LEU A 6 32.96 234.81 -43.34
N PRO A 7 33.82 234.17 -44.18
CA PRO A 7 33.45 233.15 -45.17
C PRO A 7 33.46 231.71 -44.64
N VAL A 8 32.57 230.89 -45.19
CA VAL A 8 32.28 229.51 -44.75
C VAL A 8 33.21 228.47 -45.41
N ASP A 9 33.83 227.58 -44.63
CA ASP A 9 34.67 226.45 -45.08
C ASP A 9 33.82 225.33 -45.74
N TYR A 10 34.13 225.00 -47.00
CA TYR A 10 33.38 224.05 -47.83
C TYR A 10 33.46 222.58 -47.37
N LYS A 11 34.55 222.14 -46.71
CA LYS A 11 34.69 220.73 -46.27
C LYS A 11 33.90 220.48 -45.00
N GLU A 12 33.92 221.45 -44.08
CA GLU A 12 32.99 221.51 -42.96
C GLU A 12 31.56 221.63 -43.46
N ALA A 13 31.27 222.48 -44.45
CA ALA A 13 29.93 222.60 -45.01
C ALA A 13 29.40 221.27 -45.58
N ALA A 14 30.18 220.51 -46.35
CA ALA A 14 29.75 219.22 -46.90
C ALA A 14 29.62 218.11 -45.85
N ALA A 15 30.47 218.10 -44.82
CA ALA A 15 30.33 217.18 -43.68
C ALA A 15 29.11 217.53 -42.81
N ILE A 16 28.86 218.83 -42.62
CA ILE A 16 27.65 219.37 -41.98
C ILE A 16 26.44 219.04 -42.83
N GLU A 17 26.51 219.11 -44.16
CA GLU A 17 25.39 218.79 -45.03
C GLU A 17 25.11 217.28 -45.04
N ARG A 18 26.14 216.42 -45.07
CA ARG A 18 25.96 214.97 -44.88
C ARG A 18 25.38 214.64 -43.51
N ARG A 19 25.86 215.32 -42.45
CA ARG A 19 25.27 215.22 -41.11
C ARG A 19 23.83 215.71 -41.13
N ARG A 20 23.53 216.84 -41.75
CA ARG A 20 22.16 217.35 -41.91
C ARG A 20 21.30 216.36 -42.66
N ARG A 21 21.74 215.79 -43.78
CA ARG A 21 21.01 214.83 -44.60
C ARG A 21 20.79 213.51 -43.88
N MET A 22 21.81 212.96 -43.21
CA MET A 22 21.66 211.81 -42.31
C MET A 22 20.70 212.13 -41.17
N GLU A 23 20.80 213.32 -40.60
CA GLU A 23 19.90 213.80 -39.55
C GLU A 23 18.50 214.07 -40.11
N GLU A 24 18.34 214.41 -41.39
CA GLU A 24 17.05 214.61 -42.08
C GLU A 24 16.40 213.26 -42.42
N GLU A 25 17.16 212.31 -42.96
CA GLU A 25 16.77 210.92 -43.15
C GLU A 25 16.45 210.26 -41.79
N ARG A 26 17.20 210.60 -40.73
CA ARG A 26 16.92 210.14 -39.36
C ARG A 26 15.71 210.85 -38.76
N LYS A 27 15.55 212.15 -38.94
CA LYS A 27 14.37 212.94 -38.53
C LYS A 27 13.12 212.40 -39.21
N SER A 28 13.19 212.08 -40.51
CA SER A 28 12.09 211.48 -41.25
C SER A 28 11.64 210.13 -40.66
N ARG A 29 12.57 209.38 -40.04
CA ARG A 29 12.28 208.12 -39.32
C ARG A 29 11.83 208.33 -37.87
N ILE A 30 12.43 209.29 -37.15
CA ILE A 30 12.16 209.57 -35.73
C ILE A 30 10.84 210.33 -35.53
N PHE A 31 10.53 211.31 -36.39
CA PHE A 31 9.30 212.09 -36.31
C PHE A 31 8.12 211.39 -36.98
N ASN A 32 8.36 210.45 -37.89
CA ASN A 32 7.33 209.55 -38.37
C ASN A 32 7.03 208.52 -37.26
N ALA A 33 6.02 208.83 -36.44
CA ALA A 33 5.59 207.98 -35.34
C ALA A 33 5.39 206.52 -35.79
N LYS A 34 4.86 206.28 -37.00
CA LYS A 34 4.63 204.94 -37.54
C LYS A 34 5.93 204.17 -37.78
N CYS A 35 6.93 204.79 -38.40
CA CYS A 35 8.24 204.15 -38.60
C CYS A 35 8.98 203.90 -37.28
N ARG A 36 8.80 204.77 -36.28
CA ARG A 36 9.45 204.63 -34.96
C ARG A 36 8.83 203.51 -34.12
N THR A 37 7.51 203.32 -34.21
CA THR A 37 6.81 202.30 -33.44
C THR A 37 6.84 200.94 -34.12
N ILE A 38 6.73 200.88 -35.46
CA ILE A 38 6.55 199.62 -36.23
C ILE A 38 7.31 199.60 -37.58
N GLY A 39 8.42 200.32 -37.71
CA GLY A 39 9.24 200.32 -38.93
C GLY A 39 9.94 198.97 -39.12
N VAL A 40 9.60 198.27 -40.20
CA VAL A 40 10.13 196.94 -40.52
C VAL A 40 10.47 196.85 -42.00
N ASP A 41 11.63 196.27 -42.33
CA ASP A 41 12.03 196.01 -43.72
C ASP A 41 11.34 194.74 -44.24
N MET A 42 10.23 194.96 -44.95
CA MET A 42 9.42 193.87 -45.50
C MET A 42 10.15 193.07 -46.60
N GLN A 43 11.11 193.67 -47.31
CA GLN A 43 11.85 192.96 -48.36
C GLN A 43 12.88 192.02 -47.75
N ALA A 44 13.67 192.50 -46.79
CA ALA A 44 14.66 191.67 -46.09
C ALA A 44 13.99 190.53 -45.30
N ILE A 45 12.86 190.80 -44.63
CA ILE A 45 12.08 189.74 -43.96
C ILE A 45 11.50 188.77 -44.98
N GLY A 46 11.01 189.25 -46.12
CA GLY A 46 10.54 188.40 -47.22
C GLY A 46 11.61 187.40 -47.67
N GLN A 47 12.84 187.87 -47.84
CA GLN A 47 13.97 187.04 -48.23
C GLN A 47 14.39 186.05 -47.13
N GLN A 48 14.43 186.48 -45.87
CA GLN A 48 14.68 185.57 -44.74
C GLN A 48 13.62 184.47 -44.63
N VAL A 49 12.35 184.80 -44.92
CA VAL A 49 11.26 183.81 -44.95
C VAL A 49 11.45 182.84 -46.12
N THR A 50 11.89 183.30 -47.30
CA THR A 50 12.16 182.39 -48.42
C THR A 50 13.33 181.45 -48.13
N ASP A 51 14.42 181.96 -47.56
CA ASP A 51 15.61 181.16 -47.24
C ASP A 51 15.29 180.13 -46.15
N LYS A 52 14.54 180.53 -45.11
CA LYS A 52 14.07 179.60 -44.08
C LYS A 52 13.16 178.51 -44.65
N LYS A 53 12.25 178.86 -45.56
CA LYS A 53 11.41 177.87 -46.26
C LYS A 53 12.24 176.90 -47.10
N GLN A 54 13.26 177.39 -47.80
CA GLN A 54 14.16 176.52 -48.57
C GLN A 54 14.96 175.57 -47.67
N GLN A 55 15.44 176.06 -46.53
CA GLN A 55 16.15 175.23 -45.55
C GLN A 55 15.22 174.18 -44.94
N GLU A 56 14.02 174.57 -44.51
CA GLU A 56 12.99 173.65 -44.02
C GLU A 56 12.61 172.59 -45.08
N ASP A 57 12.50 172.97 -46.35
CA ASP A 57 12.22 172.04 -47.44
C ASP A 57 13.38 171.08 -47.71
N TYR A 58 14.63 171.54 -47.59
CA TYR A 58 15.82 170.70 -47.72
C TYR A 58 15.94 169.70 -46.56
N GLU A 59 15.75 170.17 -45.32
CA GLU A 59 15.73 169.33 -44.13
C GLU A 59 14.60 168.29 -44.23
N ARG A 60 13.40 168.69 -44.63
CA ARG A 60 12.27 167.78 -44.86
C ARG A 60 12.58 166.73 -45.91
N LYS A 61 13.22 167.11 -47.03
CA LYS A 61 13.65 166.15 -48.08
C LYS A 61 14.70 165.17 -47.56
N ARG A 62 15.65 165.65 -46.73
CA ARG A 62 16.69 164.83 -46.11
C ARG A 62 16.10 163.85 -45.10
N GLU A 63 15.20 164.29 -44.23
CA GLU A 63 14.47 163.44 -43.29
C GLU A 63 13.64 162.39 -44.03
N LEU A 64 12.94 162.79 -45.09
CA LEU A 64 12.14 161.88 -45.91
C LEU A 64 13.02 160.83 -46.61
N ALA A 65 14.22 161.21 -47.07
CA ALA A 65 15.19 160.26 -47.63
C ALA A 65 15.66 159.24 -46.57
N PHE A 66 16.01 159.68 -45.36
CA PHE A 66 16.40 158.77 -44.27
C PHE A 66 15.24 157.88 -43.81
N ALA A 67 14.01 158.42 -43.75
CA ALA A 67 12.82 157.64 -43.43
C ALA A 67 12.58 156.54 -44.49
N ASN A 68 12.74 156.86 -45.77
CA ASN A 68 12.65 155.88 -46.85
C ASN A 68 13.74 154.80 -46.77
N ASP A 69 14.98 155.18 -46.45
CA ASP A 69 16.08 154.22 -46.25
C ASP A 69 15.85 153.33 -45.02
N ALA A 70 15.31 153.88 -43.93
CA ALA A 70 14.93 153.09 -42.76
C ALA A 70 13.84 152.05 -43.11
N VAL A 71 12.81 152.45 -43.86
CA VAL A 71 11.76 151.53 -44.35
C VAL A 71 12.35 150.47 -45.28
N ARG A 72 13.29 150.84 -46.15
CA ARG A 72 13.98 149.89 -47.03
C ARG A 72 14.80 148.88 -46.22
N ASN A 73 15.57 149.33 -45.25
CA ASN A 73 16.40 148.46 -44.41
C ASN A 73 15.55 147.53 -43.54
N ASP A 74 14.45 148.02 -42.97
CA ASP A 74 13.49 147.18 -42.24
C ASP A 74 12.93 146.06 -43.12
N LYS A 75 12.55 146.40 -44.36
CA LYS A 75 12.08 145.41 -45.34
C LYS A 75 13.17 144.37 -45.70
N ILE A 76 14.43 144.77 -45.79
CA ILE A 76 15.55 143.85 -46.00
C ILE A 76 15.73 142.93 -44.79
N SER A 77 15.70 143.46 -43.57
CA SER A 77 15.79 142.68 -42.33
C SER A 77 14.68 141.63 -42.25
N GLN A 78 13.42 142.01 -42.52
CA GLN A 78 12.30 141.07 -42.55
C GLN A 78 12.47 139.95 -43.60
N LEU A 79 13.05 140.25 -44.76
CA LEU A 79 13.32 139.24 -45.78
C LEU A 79 14.42 138.26 -45.35
N ILE A 80 15.48 138.77 -44.70
CA ILE A 80 16.55 137.94 -44.16
C ILE A 80 16.04 137.05 -43.02
N GLU A 81 15.24 137.60 -42.11
CA GLU A 81 14.60 136.87 -41.01
C GLU A 81 13.71 135.74 -41.55
N LYS A 82 12.83 136.03 -42.51
CA LYS A 82 11.99 135.00 -43.15
C LYS A 82 12.81 133.90 -43.82
N ARG A 83 13.95 134.24 -44.42
CA ARG A 83 14.86 133.26 -45.02
C ARG A 83 15.51 132.39 -43.94
N GLN A 84 16.02 132.98 -42.86
CA GLN A 84 16.57 132.24 -41.73
C GLN A 84 15.53 131.31 -41.08
N GLU A 85 14.30 131.78 -40.90
CA GLU A 85 13.20 130.96 -40.39
C GLU A 85 12.84 129.80 -41.33
N ALA A 86 12.92 130.01 -42.65
CA ALA A 86 12.71 128.94 -43.63
C ALA A 86 13.84 127.91 -43.57
N ASP A 87 15.10 128.36 -43.55
CA ASP A 87 16.28 127.50 -43.45
C ASP A 87 16.28 126.70 -42.13
N MET A 88 15.91 127.34 -41.02
CA MET A 88 15.76 126.66 -39.71
C MET A 88 14.65 125.60 -39.75
N ARG A 89 13.51 125.89 -40.40
CA ARG A 89 12.42 124.92 -40.55
C ARG A 89 12.85 123.73 -41.40
N GLU A 90 13.57 123.97 -42.48
CA GLU A 90 14.11 122.92 -43.35
C GLU A 90 15.14 122.06 -42.62
N LEU A 91 16.07 122.67 -41.88
CA LEU A 91 17.05 121.95 -41.07
C LEU A 91 16.38 121.08 -40.01
N ASN A 92 15.39 121.61 -39.28
CA ASN A 92 14.63 120.85 -38.29
C ASN A 92 13.85 119.70 -38.93
N ARG A 93 13.28 119.92 -40.12
CA ARG A 93 12.61 118.87 -40.89
C ARG A 93 13.60 117.78 -41.27
N ALA A 94 14.74 118.12 -41.86
CA ALA A 94 15.78 117.16 -42.24
C ALA A 94 16.33 116.39 -41.02
N MET A 95 16.50 117.06 -39.88
CA MET A 95 16.92 116.41 -38.63
C MET A 95 15.88 115.41 -38.13
N ASN A 96 14.60 115.76 -38.18
CA ASN A 96 13.53 114.83 -37.80
C ASN A 96 13.40 113.67 -38.78
N GLU A 97 13.54 113.92 -40.09
CA GLU A 97 13.61 112.86 -41.10
C GLU A 97 14.79 111.91 -40.83
N PHE A 98 15.97 112.43 -40.51
CA PHE A 98 17.13 111.62 -40.14
C PHE A 98 16.88 110.79 -38.87
N ARG A 99 16.26 111.39 -37.83
CA ARG A 99 15.88 110.67 -36.60
C ARG A 99 14.89 109.55 -36.91
N MET A 100 13.89 109.81 -37.75
CA MET A 100 12.90 108.83 -38.17
C MET A 100 13.47 107.72 -39.04
N MET A 101 14.50 107.97 -39.84
CA MET A 101 15.06 106.95 -40.74
C MET A 101 16.17 106.12 -40.07
N HIS A 102 16.94 106.73 -39.16
CA HIS A 102 18.19 106.14 -38.68
C HIS A 102 18.33 106.05 -37.16
N GLN A 103 17.40 106.59 -36.38
CA GLN A 103 17.45 106.55 -34.91
C GLN A 103 16.23 105.85 -34.30
N GLN A 104 15.61 104.95 -35.07
CA GLN A 104 14.47 104.20 -34.59
C GLN A 104 14.90 103.19 -33.51
N PRO A 105 14.09 102.94 -32.48
CA PRO A 105 14.43 102.02 -31.40
C PRO A 105 14.80 100.61 -31.87
N ASP A 106 14.12 100.12 -32.91
CA ASP A 106 14.32 98.81 -33.53
C ASP A 106 15.68 98.66 -34.24
N SER A 107 16.27 99.76 -34.70
CA SER A 107 17.59 99.79 -35.33
C SER A 107 18.76 99.75 -34.35
N ARG A 108 18.49 99.79 -33.04
CA ARG A 108 19.53 99.73 -32.00
C ARG A 108 20.08 98.31 -31.87
N ARG A 109 21.38 98.21 -31.56
CA ARG A 109 22.09 96.94 -31.44
C ARG A 109 21.48 96.04 -30.37
N GLU A 110 21.03 96.62 -29.27
CA GLU A 110 20.48 95.94 -28.11
C GLU A 110 18.95 95.87 -28.08
N PHE A 111 18.26 96.24 -29.18
CA PHE A 111 16.80 96.20 -29.25
C PHE A 111 16.23 94.80 -28.99
N ASP A 112 16.92 93.75 -29.45
CA ASP A 112 16.53 92.36 -29.20
C ASP A 112 16.41 92.02 -27.70
N LEU A 113 17.14 92.70 -26.82
CA LEU A 113 17.09 92.48 -25.37
C LEU A 113 15.86 93.07 -24.68
N TYR A 114 15.25 94.12 -25.25
CA TYR A 114 14.08 94.81 -24.68
C TYR A 114 12.92 94.96 -25.64
N ASP A 115 12.93 94.20 -26.75
CA ASP A 115 11.81 94.09 -27.68
C ASP A 115 10.57 93.58 -26.92
N PRO A 116 9.47 94.36 -26.89
CA PRO A 116 8.24 93.95 -26.21
C PRO A 116 7.68 92.61 -26.69
N ASP A 117 7.97 92.22 -27.94
CA ASP A 117 7.53 90.97 -28.55
C ASP A 117 8.59 89.87 -28.51
N TYR A 118 9.71 90.05 -27.81
CA TYR A 118 10.81 89.07 -27.74
C TYR A 118 10.30 87.66 -27.39
N LEU A 119 9.50 87.54 -26.32
CA LEU A 119 8.95 86.26 -25.85
C LEU A 119 7.99 85.60 -26.84
N LYS A 120 7.39 86.35 -27.77
CA LYS A 120 6.53 85.80 -28.82
C LYS A 120 7.33 85.31 -30.03
N LYS A 121 8.48 85.94 -30.28
CA LYS A 121 9.41 85.57 -31.37
C LYS A 121 10.33 84.42 -30.97
N ASP A 122 10.61 84.28 -29.67
CA ASP A 122 11.46 83.23 -29.13
C ASP A 122 10.80 81.85 -29.26
N LYS A 123 11.63 80.82 -29.46
CA LYS A 123 11.18 79.44 -29.59
C LYS A 123 11.31 78.74 -28.24
N PRO A 124 10.40 77.81 -27.90
CA PRO A 124 10.60 76.94 -26.74
C PRO A 124 11.99 76.28 -26.75
N ALA A 125 12.55 76.11 -25.54
CA ALA A 125 13.88 75.52 -25.34
C ALA A 125 14.02 74.13 -25.97
N ARG A 126 12.93 73.35 -26.01
CA ARG A 126 12.80 72.07 -26.72
C ARG A 126 11.48 72.07 -27.51
N VAL A 127 11.56 71.85 -28.83
CA VAL A 127 10.37 71.87 -29.72
C VAL A 127 9.85 70.46 -30.00
N SER A 128 10.73 69.47 -30.01
CA SER A 128 10.44 68.05 -30.27
C SER A 128 11.39 67.17 -29.45
N ASP A 129 11.06 65.90 -29.31
CA ASP A 129 11.95 64.90 -28.71
C ASP A 129 13.23 64.72 -29.52
N ASP A 130 13.17 64.93 -30.84
CA ASP A 130 14.30 64.82 -31.76
C ASP A 130 14.87 66.19 -32.16
N ASP A 131 14.68 67.23 -31.33
CA ASP A 131 15.22 68.57 -31.58
C ASP A 131 16.77 68.53 -31.60
N PRO A 132 17.42 68.77 -32.75
CA PRO A 132 18.88 68.66 -32.87
C PRO A 132 19.63 69.73 -32.07
N ARG A 133 18.96 70.78 -31.58
CA ARG A 133 19.54 71.80 -30.70
C ARG A 133 19.74 71.28 -29.27
N CYS A 134 18.98 70.26 -28.87
CA CYS A 134 18.97 69.70 -27.52
C CYS A 134 20.03 68.59 -27.37
N GLY A 135 21.31 68.94 -27.48
CA GLY A 135 22.42 68.02 -27.19
C GLY A 135 22.62 67.77 -25.69
N VAL A 136 23.56 66.90 -25.32
CA VAL A 136 23.81 66.47 -23.92
C VAL A 136 24.11 67.65 -22.97
N SER A 137 24.83 68.67 -23.46
CA SER A 137 25.16 69.87 -22.66
C SER A 137 23.96 70.79 -22.38
N SER A 138 22.92 70.74 -23.22
CA SER A 138 21.75 71.62 -23.10
C SER A 138 20.87 71.33 -21.87
N LEU A 139 20.99 70.12 -21.30
CA LEU A 139 20.17 69.63 -20.17
C LEU A 139 18.66 69.69 -20.43
N GLN A 140 18.21 69.83 -21.68
CA GLN A 140 16.79 69.86 -22.06
C GLN A 140 16.21 68.47 -22.40
N LYS A 141 17.07 67.47 -22.60
CA LYS A 141 16.71 66.08 -22.88
C LYS A 141 17.60 65.13 -22.07
N PHE A 142 16.97 64.19 -21.37
CA PHE A 142 17.65 63.18 -20.57
C PHE A 142 17.31 61.79 -21.08
N GLU A 143 18.30 60.93 -21.28
CA GLU A 143 18.07 59.55 -21.75
C GLU A 143 17.32 58.67 -20.74
N GLY A 144 17.33 59.03 -19.45
CA GLY A 144 16.53 58.36 -18.43
C GLY A 144 15.02 58.63 -18.54
N GLU A 145 14.61 59.64 -19.31
CA GLU A 145 13.20 59.96 -19.58
C GLU A 145 12.63 58.95 -20.60
N ASP A 146 12.01 57.88 -20.11
CA ASP A 146 11.44 56.83 -20.95
C ASP A 146 10.00 57.16 -21.39
N LEU A 147 9.89 57.84 -22.53
CA LEU A 147 8.62 58.12 -23.19
C LEU A 147 7.88 56.85 -23.62
N ASN A 148 8.61 55.74 -23.83
CA ASN A 148 8.05 54.47 -24.28
C ASN A 148 7.70 53.50 -23.12
N SER A 149 7.78 53.97 -21.88
CA SER A 149 7.53 53.17 -20.68
C SER A 149 6.16 52.48 -20.68
N LYS A 150 5.11 53.16 -21.17
CA LYS A 150 3.77 52.60 -21.28
C LYS A 150 3.70 51.44 -22.29
N ALA A 151 4.32 51.57 -23.46
CA ALA A 151 4.31 50.51 -24.46
C ALA A 151 5.17 49.32 -23.99
N ARG A 152 6.34 49.58 -23.38
CA ARG A 152 7.18 48.54 -22.77
C ARG A 152 6.41 47.76 -21.71
N ARG A 153 5.70 48.45 -20.82
CA ARG A 153 4.89 47.82 -19.77
C ARG A 153 3.74 46.99 -20.35
N LYS A 154 3.10 47.47 -21.42
CA LYS A 154 2.06 46.71 -22.13
C LYS A 154 2.63 45.42 -22.72
N TYR A 155 3.77 45.50 -23.41
CA TYR A 155 4.45 44.32 -23.96
C TYR A 155 4.86 43.32 -22.87
N GLN A 156 5.40 43.80 -21.74
CA GLN A 156 5.72 42.94 -20.60
C GLN A 156 4.47 42.26 -20.00
N GLN A 157 3.33 42.97 -19.96
CA GLN A 157 2.06 42.38 -19.50
C GLN A 157 1.53 41.33 -20.47
N GLU A 158 1.67 41.54 -21.78
CA GLU A 158 1.31 40.57 -22.81
C GLU A 158 2.16 39.31 -22.69
N GLN A 159 3.49 39.45 -22.59
CA GLN A 159 4.39 38.33 -22.36
C GLN A 159 4.06 37.56 -21.06
N LEU A 160 3.84 38.27 -19.96
CA LEU A 160 3.49 37.64 -18.69
C LEU A 160 2.17 36.88 -18.78
N ARG A 161 1.18 37.43 -19.50
CA ARG A 161 -0.11 36.79 -19.73
C ARG A 161 0.06 35.51 -20.55
N GLU A 162 0.83 35.55 -21.63
CA GLU A 162 1.09 34.38 -22.47
C GLU A 162 1.79 33.28 -21.67
N TRP A 163 2.90 33.58 -20.98
CA TRP A 163 3.60 32.61 -20.14
C TRP A 163 2.73 32.03 -19.01
N SER A 164 1.90 32.87 -18.38
CA SER A 164 0.98 32.39 -17.33
C SER A 164 -0.10 31.48 -17.90
N THR A 165 -0.53 31.72 -19.14
CA THR A 165 -1.53 30.90 -19.82
C THR A 165 -0.92 29.57 -20.21
N GLU A 166 0.27 29.56 -20.81
CA GLU A 166 1.01 28.33 -21.16
C GLU A 166 1.29 27.47 -19.92
N GLN A 167 1.81 28.05 -18.83
CA GLN A 167 2.04 27.30 -17.59
C GLN A 167 0.75 26.71 -17.01
N LYS A 168 -0.35 27.45 -17.09
CA LYS A 168 -1.65 26.95 -16.61
C LYS A 168 -2.12 25.79 -17.48
N GLU A 169 -2.05 25.91 -18.80
CA GLU A 169 -2.44 24.84 -19.72
C GLU A 169 -1.58 23.58 -19.55
N GLU A 170 -0.26 23.74 -19.40
CA GLU A 170 0.65 22.63 -19.12
C GLU A 170 0.31 21.93 -17.81
N ARG A 171 0.09 22.70 -16.73
CA ARG A 171 -0.28 22.14 -15.43
C ARG A 171 -1.65 21.45 -15.47
N ASP A 172 -2.64 22.08 -16.09
CA ASP A 172 -3.99 21.52 -16.22
C ASP A 172 -3.97 20.24 -17.09
N GLN A 173 -3.12 20.18 -18.12
CA GLN A 173 -2.90 18.98 -18.93
C GLN A 173 -2.18 17.87 -18.13
N ALA A 174 -1.16 18.21 -17.35
CA ALA A 174 -0.48 17.27 -16.47
C ALA A 174 -1.43 16.69 -15.40
N GLU A 175 -2.28 17.53 -14.81
CA GLU A 175 -3.30 17.10 -13.86
C GLU A 175 -4.34 16.16 -14.50
N ARG A 176 -4.78 16.45 -15.73
CA ARG A 176 -5.67 15.55 -16.49
C ARG A 176 -5.00 14.21 -16.76
N ASN A 177 -3.74 14.23 -17.20
CA ASN A 177 -2.97 13.01 -17.46
C ASN A 177 -2.82 12.18 -16.18
N GLN A 178 -2.51 12.83 -15.05
CA GLN A 178 -2.42 12.18 -13.74
C GLN A 178 -3.76 11.55 -13.34
N LYS A 179 -4.86 12.32 -13.41
CA LYS A 179 -6.21 11.79 -13.13
C LYS A 179 -6.59 10.61 -14.01
N THR A 180 -6.21 10.62 -15.29
CA THR A 180 -6.45 9.47 -16.17
C THR A 180 -5.59 8.27 -15.80
N ALA A 181 -4.33 8.47 -15.42
CA ALA A 181 -3.44 7.40 -14.96
C ALA A 181 -3.94 6.79 -13.65
N ASP A 182 -4.33 7.62 -12.68
CA ASP A 182 -4.89 7.18 -11.40
C ASP A 182 -6.18 6.39 -11.62
N ARG A 183 -7.08 6.87 -12.48
CA ARG A 183 -8.31 6.14 -12.84
C ARG A 183 -8.02 4.78 -13.49
N LEU A 184 -7.04 4.71 -14.39
CA LEU A 184 -6.63 3.45 -15.01
C LEU A 184 -6.02 2.49 -13.98
N TYR A 185 -5.23 3.01 -13.05
CA TYR A 185 -4.68 2.24 -11.94
C TYR A 185 -5.78 1.69 -11.03
N GLU A 186 -6.75 2.52 -10.63
CA GLU A 186 -7.90 2.08 -9.83
C GLU A 186 -8.72 0.99 -10.53
N LEU A 187 -8.97 1.14 -11.83
CA LEU A 187 -9.65 0.10 -12.62
C LEU A 187 -8.84 -1.19 -12.65
N LYS A 188 -7.51 -1.10 -12.81
CA LYS A 188 -6.64 -2.27 -12.80
C LYS A 188 -6.62 -2.96 -11.44
N MET A 189 -6.60 -2.21 -10.34
CA MET A 189 -6.67 -2.78 -9.00
C MET A 189 -8.00 -3.52 -8.78
N LYS A 190 -9.13 -2.93 -9.18
CA LYS A 190 -10.43 -3.60 -9.12
C LYS A 190 -10.48 -4.89 -9.93
N GLU A 191 -9.88 -4.91 -11.11
CA GLU A 191 -9.77 -6.12 -11.94
C GLU A 191 -8.93 -7.19 -11.24
N LEU A 192 -7.80 -6.82 -10.62
CA LEU A 192 -6.94 -7.75 -9.89
C LEU A 192 -7.64 -8.32 -8.66
N ASP A 193 -8.36 -7.50 -7.90
CA ASP A 193 -9.14 -7.95 -6.74
C ASP A 193 -10.24 -8.92 -7.15
N GLN A 194 -10.97 -8.62 -8.24
CA GLN A 194 -11.98 -9.53 -8.80
C GLN A 194 -11.35 -10.87 -9.20
N ARG A 195 -10.23 -10.83 -9.92
CA ARG A 195 -9.52 -12.04 -10.33
C ARG A 195 -9.00 -12.84 -9.14
N ALA A 196 -8.55 -12.18 -8.08
CA ALA A 196 -8.12 -12.85 -6.85
C ALA A 196 -9.30 -13.56 -6.15
N MET A 197 -10.46 -12.91 -6.08
CA MET A 197 -11.68 -13.54 -5.55
C MET A 197 -12.14 -14.73 -6.40
N GLU A 198 -12.11 -14.61 -7.73
CA GLU A 198 -12.44 -15.70 -8.65
C GLU A 198 -11.50 -16.90 -8.46
N LEU A 199 -10.20 -16.66 -8.35
CA LEU A 199 -9.20 -17.70 -8.10
C LEU A 199 -9.39 -18.38 -6.73
N ALA A 200 -9.68 -17.60 -5.68
CA ALA A 200 -9.93 -18.15 -4.35
C ALA A 200 -11.18 -19.04 -4.33
N ASN A 201 -12.27 -18.61 -4.97
CA ASN A 201 -13.49 -19.41 -5.11
C ASN A 201 -13.22 -20.70 -5.90
N ALA A 202 -12.48 -20.61 -7.01
CA ALA A 202 -12.12 -21.78 -7.81
C ALA A 202 -11.22 -22.76 -7.04
N GLU A 203 -10.30 -22.27 -6.21
CA GLU A 203 -9.48 -23.11 -5.34
C GLU A 203 -10.35 -23.82 -4.28
N GLU A 204 -11.27 -23.10 -3.64
CA GLU A 204 -12.21 -23.70 -2.69
C GLU A 204 -13.07 -24.79 -3.33
N ASP A 205 -13.62 -24.53 -4.52
CA ASP A 205 -14.46 -25.50 -5.23
C ASP A 205 -13.65 -26.74 -5.64
N CYS A 206 -12.42 -26.57 -6.13
CA CYS A 206 -11.49 -27.67 -6.36
C CYS A 206 -11.21 -28.47 -5.08
N ARG A 207 -10.93 -27.79 -3.96
CA ARG A 207 -10.68 -28.44 -2.68
C ARG A 207 -11.90 -29.22 -2.18
N ARG A 208 -13.11 -28.66 -2.33
CA ARG A 208 -14.37 -29.36 -2.02
C ARG A 208 -14.54 -30.59 -2.91
N ALA A 209 -14.30 -30.47 -4.22
CA ALA A 209 -14.41 -31.58 -5.16
C ALA A 209 -13.43 -32.72 -4.83
N ILE A 210 -12.17 -32.39 -4.51
CA ILE A 210 -11.16 -33.37 -4.06
C ILE A 210 -11.62 -34.06 -2.78
N ASN A 211 -12.06 -33.30 -1.77
CA ASN A 211 -12.52 -33.85 -0.50
C ASN A 211 -13.74 -34.77 -0.68
N MET A 212 -14.69 -34.39 -1.55
CA MET A 212 -15.84 -35.24 -1.90
C MET A 212 -15.39 -36.53 -2.58
N ALA A 213 -14.50 -36.46 -3.58
CA ALA A 213 -13.97 -37.63 -4.27
C ALA A 213 -13.20 -38.56 -3.31
N THR A 214 -12.37 -38.02 -2.40
CA THR A 214 -11.68 -38.80 -1.36
C THR A 214 -12.66 -39.44 -0.39
N LYS A 215 -13.71 -38.73 0.04
CA LYS A 215 -14.77 -39.28 0.90
C LYS A 215 -15.47 -40.45 0.21
N ASP A 216 -15.86 -40.29 -1.05
CA ASP A 216 -16.55 -41.32 -1.82
C ASP A 216 -15.66 -42.55 -2.06
N TYR A 217 -14.38 -42.33 -2.35
CA TYR A 217 -13.38 -43.40 -2.46
C TYR A 217 -13.21 -44.15 -1.13
N ASN A 218 -13.07 -43.44 -0.01
CA ASN A 218 -12.95 -44.07 1.31
C ASN A 218 -14.21 -44.85 1.70
N ASN A 219 -15.40 -44.33 1.35
CA ASN A 219 -16.66 -45.06 1.54
C ASN A 219 -16.73 -46.32 0.69
N ALA A 220 -16.27 -46.28 -0.56
CA ALA A 220 -16.19 -47.45 -1.42
C ALA A 220 -15.22 -48.50 -0.86
N LEU A 221 -14.04 -48.06 -0.39
CA LEU A 221 -13.05 -48.93 0.25
C LEU A 221 -13.58 -49.57 1.54
N ALA A 222 -14.34 -48.81 2.35
CA ALA A 222 -14.99 -49.35 3.54
C ALA A 222 -16.02 -50.43 3.18
N ARG A 223 -16.86 -50.20 2.16
CA ARG A 223 -17.82 -51.20 1.67
C ARG A 223 -17.11 -52.45 1.14
N GLU A 224 -16.03 -52.30 0.38
CA GLU A 224 -15.24 -53.43 -0.12
C GLU A 224 -14.64 -54.24 1.03
N ARG A 225 -14.10 -53.56 2.06
CA ARG A 225 -13.59 -54.21 3.26
C ARG A 225 -14.68 -54.96 4.01
N ASP A 226 -15.84 -54.35 4.21
CA ASP A 226 -16.98 -54.98 4.91
C ASP A 226 -17.46 -56.22 4.17
N GLU A 227 -17.59 -56.17 2.83
CA GLU A 227 -17.93 -57.34 2.02
C GLU A 227 -16.84 -58.42 2.08
N ARG A 228 -15.56 -58.04 2.08
CA ARG A 228 -14.45 -58.99 2.23
C ARG A 228 -14.46 -59.66 3.61
N GLU A 229 -14.72 -58.93 4.68
CA GLU A 229 -14.87 -59.48 6.03
C GLU A 229 -16.10 -60.41 6.11
N ARG A 230 -17.21 -60.04 5.48
CA ARG A 230 -18.41 -60.88 5.40
C ARG A 230 -18.13 -62.19 4.66
N LEU A 231 -17.47 -62.14 3.50
CA LEU A 231 -17.07 -63.32 2.74
C LEU A 231 -16.11 -64.21 3.53
N LYS A 232 -15.13 -63.62 4.22
CA LYS A 232 -14.23 -64.38 5.11
C LYS A 232 -14.99 -65.06 6.24
N LYS A 233 -15.90 -64.36 6.91
CA LYS A 233 -16.74 -64.98 7.95
C LYS A 233 -17.59 -66.11 7.39
N GLN A 234 -18.13 -65.95 6.19
CA GLN A 234 -18.88 -67.01 5.53
C GLN A 234 -17.99 -68.23 5.23
N GLN A 235 -16.79 -68.01 4.71
CA GLN A 235 -15.80 -69.07 4.50
C GLN A 235 -15.41 -69.76 5.82
N GLU A 236 -15.12 -69.00 6.89
CA GLU A 236 -14.82 -69.55 8.21
C GLU A 236 -15.99 -70.39 8.74
N LEU A 237 -17.24 -69.96 8.55
CA LEU A 237 -18.42 -70.73 8.94
C LEU A 237 -18.55 -72.02 8.12
N ASP A 238 -18.32 -71.96 6.80
CA ASP A 238 -18.36 -73.13 5.91
C ASP A 238 -17.22 -74.12 6.24
N ASP A 239 -16.02 -73.63 6.53
CA ASP A 239 -14.87 -74.43 6.95
C ASP A 239 -15.13 -75.08 8.31
N ASN A 240 -15.63 -74.32 9.30
CA ASN A 240 -16.02 -74.85 10.60
C ASN A 240 -17.12 -75.91 10.47
N MET A 241 -18.12 -75.69 9.60
CA MET A 241 -19.17 -76.67 9.34
C MET A 241 -18.60 -77.93 8.68
N THR A 242 -17.66 -77.78 7.77
CA THR A 242 -16.97 -78.89 7.11
C THR A 242 -16.10 -79.66 8.10
N GLU A 243 -15.39 -78.98 9.00
CA GLU A 243 -14.63 -79.61 10.10
C GLU A 243 -15.55 -80.40 11.04
N ILE A 244 -16.67 -79.80 11.47
CA ILE A 244 -17.67 -80.47 12.31
C ILE A 244 -18.22 -81.70 11.57
N ALA A 245 -18.60 -81.58 10.30
CA ALA A 245 -19.10 -82.70 9.52
C ALA A 245 -18.05 -83.81 9.37
N ASN A 246 -16.80 -83.46 9.09
CA ASN A 246 -15.69 -84.41 9.00
C ASN A 246 -15.45 -85.14 10.32
N HIS A 247 -15.58 -84.46 11.47
CA HIS A 247 -15.49 -85.12 12.77
C HIS A 247 -16.70 -86.01 13.05
N VAL A 248 -17.92 -85.50 12.85
CA VAL A 248 -19.19 -86.20 13.12
C VAL A 248 -19.33 -87.46 12.27
N PHE A 249 -19.03 -87.37 10.97
CA PHE A 249 -19.08 -88.50 10.04
C PHE A 249 -17.76 -89.25 9.92
N GLY A 250 -16.71 -88.77 10.59
CA GLY A 250 -15.41 -89.41 10.61
C GLY A 250 -15.43 -90.73 11.36
N ASP A 251 -14.48 -91.60 11.02
CA ASP A 251 -14.37 -92.95 11.55
C ASP A 251 -14.13 -93.04 13.07
N VAL A 252 -13.66 -91.96 13.68
CA VAL A 252 -13.38 -91.88 15.12
C VAL A 252 -14.67 -91.75 15.91
N LEU A 253 -15.53 -90.75 15.61
CA LEU A 253 -16.78 -90.50 16.36
C LEU A 253 -17.91 -91.46 15.96
N THR A 254 -17.94 -91.94 14.71
CA THR A 254 -18.91 -92.97 14.27
C THR A 254 -18.55 -94.37 14.75
N GLU A 255 -17.39 -94.53 15.38
CA GLU A 255 -16.80 -95.79 15.79
C GLU A 255 -16.83 -96.88 14.70
N ASN A 256 -16.69 -96.49 13.43
CA ASN A 256 -16.81 -97.40 12.29
C ASN A 256 -15.95 -98.67 12.45
N PRO A 257 -16.54 -99.89 12.47
CA PRO A 257 -15.80 -101.14 12.64
C PRO A 257 -15.04 -101.56 11.39
N ALA A 258 -15.32 -100.97 10.22
CA ALA A 258 -14.64 -101.28 8.97
C ALA A 258 -13.15 -100.88 8.98
N VAL A 259 -12.77 -99.90 9.80
CA VAL A 259 -11.36 -99.45 9.93
C VAL A 259 -10.46 -100.52 10.55
N ALA A 260 -11.04 -101.52 11.21
CA ALA A 260 -10.29 -102.66 11.75
C ALA A 260 -9.86 -103.66 10.66
N GLN A 261 -10.38 -103.55 9.43
CA GLN A 261 -10.05 -104.47 8.33
C GLN A 261 -8.62 -104.22 7.82
N SER A 262 -7.81 -105.27 7.82
CA SER A 262 -6.44 -105.17 7.28
C SER A 262 -6.45 -105.17 5.76
N ALA A 263 -5.62 -104.33 5.15
CA ALA A 263 -5.35 -104.36 3.72
C ALA A 263 -4.74 -105.71 3.25
N PHE A 264 -4.16 -106.49 4.17
CA PHE A 264 -3.55 -107.80 3.88
C PHE A 264 -4.55 -108.97 3.89
N GLY A 265 -5.84 -108.71 4.10
CA GLY A 265 -6.91 -109.68 3.83
C GLY A 265 -8.04 -109.70 4.88
N PRO A 266 -9.23 -110.24 4.55
CA PRO A 266 -10.44 -110.13 5.37
C PRO A 266 -10.38 -110.85 6.72
N HIS A 267 -9.49 -111.84 6.85
CA HIS A 267 -9.31 -112.64 8.06
C HIS A 267 -8.36 -111.98 9.07
N ARG A 268 -7.71 -110.87 8.70
CA ARG A 268 -6.72 -110.19 9.53
C ARG A 268 -7.26 -108.85 10.00
N VAL A 269 -7.21 -108.63 11.31
CA VAL A 269 -7.60 -107.35 11.93
C VAL A 269 -6.37 -106.53 12.29
N ILE A 270 -6.50 -105.21 12.20
CA ILE A 270 -5.50 -104.25 12.67
C ILE A 270 -5.61 -104.16 14.21
N PRO A 271 -4.61 -104.60 14.99
CA PRO A 271 -4.77 -104.82 16.44
C PRO A 271 -5.17 -103.59 17.25
N ASP A 272 -4.62 -102.42 16.93
CA ASP A 272 -4.88 -101.13 17.58
C ASP A 272 -6.26 -100.54 17.27
N ARG A 273 -6.93 -101.05 16.24
CA ARG A 273 -8.23 -100.56 15.76
C ARG A 273 -9.36 -101.56 15.94
N TRP A 274 -9.11 -102.66 16.63
CA TRP A 274 -10.09 -103.71 16.85
C TRP A 274 -11.13 -103.30 17.90
N LYS A 275 -12.41 -103.25 17.50
CA LYS A 275 -13.55 -102.79 18.31
C LYS A 275 -14.50 -103.93 18.68
N GLY A 276 -13.95 -105.09 19.02
CA GLY A 276 -14.72 -106.27 19.40
C GLY A 276 -15.25 -107.10 18.22
N MET A 277 -16.05 -108.12 18.55
CA MET A 277 -16.64 -109.03 17.56
C MET A 277 -17.87 -108.41 16.90
N THR A 278 -18.08 -108.71 15.62
CA THR A 278 -19.30 -108.28 14.93
C THR A 278 -20.55 -108.92 15.54
N PRO A 279 -21.72 -108.28 15.48
CA PRO A 279 -22.97 -108.88 15.99
C PRO A 279 -23.24 -110.28 15.45
N ALA A 280 -22.94 -110.52 14.16
CA ALA A 280 -23.06 -111.83 13.53
C ALA A 280 -22.10 -112.89 14.12
N GLN A 281 -20.86 -112.51 14.46
CA GLN A 281 -19.91 -113.41 15.14
C GLN A 281 -20.35 -113.71 16.58
N ILE A 282 -20.88 -112.72 17.31
CA ILE A 282 -21.41 -112.92 18.67
C ILE A 282 -22.63 -113.85 18.63
N GLU A 283 -23.50 -113.68 17.65
CA GLU A 283 -24.66 -114.55 17.44
C GLU A 283 -24.25 -115.99 17.11
N ASP A 284 -23.21 -116.17 16.30
CA ASP A 284 -22.65 -117.49 16.02
C ASP A 284 -22.03 -118.14 17.27
N VAL A 285 -21.29 -117.38 18.08
CA VAL A 285 -20.79 -117.87 19.38
C VAL A 285 -21.93 -118.28 20.30
N ARG A 286 -23.00 -117.47 20.40
CA ARG A 286 -24.18 -117.82 21.20
C ARG A 286 -24.85 -119.10 20.70
N ARG A 287 -24.96 -119.26 19.38
CA ARG A 287 -25.46 -120.47 18.73
C ARG A 287 -24.61 -121.69 19.07
N GLN A 288 -23.29 -121.57 19.01
CA GLN A 288 -22.38 -122.65 19.38
C GLN A 288 -22.43 -122.99 20.88
N GLN A 289 -22.54 -121.99 21.76
CA GLN A 289 -22.72 -122.22 23.20
C GLN A 289 -24.02 -122.97 23.51
N GLU A 290 -25.10 -122.65 22.80
CA GLU A 290 -26.37 -123.37 22.93
C GLU A 290 -26.23 -124.83 22.49
N LEU A 291 -25.55 -125.09 21.36
CA LEU A 291 -25.25 -126.45 20.92
C LEU A 291 -24.41 -127.22 21.97
N GLN A 292 -23.39 -126.58 22.55
CA GLN A 292 -22.58 -127.19 23.61
C GLN A 292 -23.38 -127.51 24.88
N ARG A 293 -24.34 -126.65 25.27
CA ARG A 293 -25.24 -126.95 26.39
C ARG A 293 -26.08 -128.19 26.12
N GLN A 294 -26.64 -128.30 24.91
CA GLN A 294 -27.43 -129.45 24.50
C GLN A 294 -26.58 -130.74 24.41
N GLU A 295 -25.36 -130.67 23.89
CA GLU A 295 -24.43 -131.81 23.87
C GLU A 295 -24.05 -132.26 25.28
N LYS A 296 -23.76 -131.32 26.18
CA LYS A 296 -23.43 -131.63 27.57
C LYS A 296 -24.61 -132.27 28.31
N GLU A 297 -25.82 -131.77 28.09
CA GLU A 297 -27.03 -132.36 28.66
C GLU A 297 -27.26 -133.80 28.18
N ARG A 298 -26.98 -134.10 26.90
CA ARG A 298 -27.00 -135.48 26.38
C ARG A 298 -25.93 -136.36 27.02
N ALA A 299 -24.71 -135.86 27.18
CA ALA A 299 -23.61 -136.60 27.81
C ALA A 299 -23.92 -136.92 29.28
N ASP A 300 -24.47 -135.96 30.04
CA ASP A 300 -24.88 -136.17 31.44
C ASP A 300 -26.00 -137.22 31.56
N GLN A 301 -26.94 -137.27 30.60
CA GLN A 301 -27.97 -138.31 30.55
C GLN A 301 -27.39 -139.71 30.27
N GLU A 302 -26.44 -139.82 29.34
CA GLU A 302 -25.73 -141.08 29.06
C GLU A 302 -24.86 -141.54 30.25
N GLU A 303 -24.24 -140.61 30.98
CA GLU A 303 -23.47 -140.93 32.18
C GLU A 303 -24.38 -141.43 33.31
N LYS A 304 -25.54 -140.80 33.54
CA LYS A 304 -26.52 -141.29 34.52
C LYS A 304 -27.00 -142.71 34.21
N LEU A 305 -27.24 -143.03 32.94
CA LEU A 305 -27.62 -144.39 32.54
C LEU A 305 -26.51 -145.40 32.80
N ARG A 306 -25.26 -145.07 32.46
CA ARG A 306 -24.09 -145.92 32.76
C ARG A 306 -23.86 -146.10 34.26
N GLN A 307 -24.01 -145.05 35.04
CA GLN A 307 -23.89 -145.09 36.51
C GLN A 307 -24.94 -146.02 37.12
N ALA A 308 -26.20 -145.93 36.67
CA ALA A 308 -27.28 -146.80 37.14
C ALA A 308 -27.04 -148.28 36.80
N GLU A 309 -26.50 -148.58 35.60
CA GLU A 309 -26.10 -149.94 35.24
C GLU A 309 -24.94 -150.45 36.11
N TRP A 310 -23.94 -149.60 36.37
CA TRP A 310 -22.81 -149.93 37.24
C TRP A 310 -23.25 -150.21 38.68
N GLU A 311 -24.11 -149.37 39.26
CA GLU A 311 -24.67 -149.56 40.60
C GLU A 311 -25.49 -150.86 40.71
N ARG A 312 -26.25 -151.20 39.67
CA ARG A 312 -26.99 -152.46 39.60
C ARG A 312 -26.05 -153.67 39.63
N GLN A 313 -24.93 -153.59 38.90
CA GLN A 313 -23.93 -154.65 38.84
C GLN A 313 -23.14 -154.78 40.16
N GLN A 314 -22.77 -153.65 40.79
CA GLN A 314 -22.12 -153.63 42.10
C GLN A 314 -23.02 -154.22 43.21
N ASN A 315 -24.30 -153.88 43.23
CA ASN A 315 -25.24 -154.43 44.20
C ASN A 315 -25.45 -155.95 44.03
N ALA A 316 -25.44 -156.46 42.78
CA ALA A 316 -25.49 -157.88 42.51
C ALA A 316 -24.23 -158.60 43.01
N ASN A 317 -23.05 -158.03 42.76
CA ASN A 317 -21.76 -158.57 43.22
C ASN A 317 -21.63 -158.54 44.75
N ALA A 318 -22.07 -157.47 45.42
CA ALA A 318 -22.07 -157.37 46.87
C ALA A 318 -22.99 -158.42 47.52
N ARG A 319 -24.18 -158.68 46.94
CA ARG A 319 -25.06 -159.77 47.38
C ARG A 319 -24.42 -161.15 47.21
N ALA A 320 -23.71 -161.39 46.11
CA ALA A 320 -23.00 -162.65 45.88
C ALA A 320 -21.85 -162.85 46.89
N GLY A 321 -21.10 -161.78 47.19
CA GLY A 321 -20.03 -161.79 48.21
C GLY A 321 -20.52 -162.16 49.61
N LEU A 322 -21.62 -161.55 50.07
CA LEU A 322 -22.21 -161.84 51.38
C LEU A 322 -22.72 -163.29 51.51
N LEU A 323 -23.22 -163.88 50.43
CA LEU A 323 -23.65 -165.29 50.42
C LEU A 323 -22.47 -166.25 50.55
N LEU A 324 -21.38 -165.97 49.83
CA LEU A 324 -20.12 -166.73 49.92
C LEU A 324 -19.49 -166.64 51.31
N GLU A 325 -19.47 -165.45 51.91
CA GLU A 325 -18.89 -165.23 53.25
C GLU A 325 -19.66 -166.01 54.34
N ARG A 326 -21.00 -166.06 54.25
CA ARG A 326 -21.85 -166.86 55.14
C ARG A 326 -21.64 -168.37 54.98
N GLU A 327 -21.36 -168.87 53.78
CA GLU A 327 -20.99 -170.28 53.58
C GLU A 327 -19.64 -170.62 54.20
N MET A 328 -18.65 -169.73 54.04
CA MET A 328 -17.31 -169.90 54.60
C MET A 328 -17.33 -169.92 56.14
N GLU A 329 -18.11 -169.04 56.78
CA GLU A 329 -18.26 -169.04 58.24
C GLU A 329 -18.92 -170.31 58.79
N ARG A 330 -19.91 -170.89 58.07
CA ARG A 330 -20.53 -172.16 58.48
C ARG A 330 -19.52 -173.31 58.46
N LYS A 331 -18.75 -173.43 57.37
CA LYS A 331 -17.70 -174.46 57.24
C LYS A 331 -16.61 -174.29 58.29
N ARG A 332 -16.21 -173.06 58.60
CA ARG A 332 -15.21 -172.76 59.63
C ARG A 332 -15.67 -173.21 61.02
N ARG A 333 -16.93 -172.93 61.40
CA ARG A 333 -17.49 -173.38 62.69
C ARG A 333 -17.60 -174.90 62.79
N GLU A 334 -17.84 -175.59 61.69
CA GLU A 334 -17.90 -177.05 61.63
C GLU A 334 -16.51 -177.68 61.87
N LEU A 335 -15.47 -177.13 61.25
CA LEU A 335 -14.07 -177.51 61.45
C LEU A 335 -13.61 -177.27 62.90
N GLU A 336 -13.93 -176.11 63.49
CA GLU A 336 -13.56 -175.78 64.87
C GLU A 336 -14.22 -176.75 65.89
N ARG A 337 -15.45 -177.23 65.63
CA ARG A 337 -16.09 -178.26 66.47
C ARG A 337 -15.38 -179.61 66.39
N GLN A 338 -15.07 -180.08 65.18
CA GLN A 338 -14.40 -181.37 64.97
C GLN A 338 -13.03 -181.38 65.67
N GLN A 339 -12.30 -180.27 65.60
CA GLN A 339 -10.98 -180.14 66.21
C GLN A 339 -11.04 -180.10 67.75
N ALA A 340 -12.10 -179.53 68.32
CA ALA A 340 -12.33 -179.54 69.77
C ALA A 340 -12.68 -180.93 70.32
N GLU A 341 -13.42 -181.75 69.55
CA GLU A 341 -13.76 -183.13 69.92
C GLU A 341 -12.54 -184.05 69.90
N GLU A 342 -11.72 -183.98 68.85
CA GLU A 342 -10.48 -184.76 68.75
C GLU A 342 -9.48 -184.42 69.88
N ASN A 343 -9.30 -183.15 70.20
CA ASN A 343 -8.44 -182.73 71.32
C ASN A 343 -8.93 -183.26 72.69
N ARG A 344 -10.24 -183.38 72.89
CA ARG A 344 -10.82 -183.97 74.12
C ARG A 344 -10.55 -185.46 74.23
N ARG A 345 -10.54 -186.18 73.09
CA ARG A 345 -10.25 -187.62 73.04
C ARG A 345 -8.79 -187.91 73.39
N LEU A 346 -7.87 -187.20 72.73
CA LEU A 346 -6.43 -187.29 72.96
C LEU A 346 -6.05 -187.00 74.43
N ALA A 347 -6.66 -185.99 75.06
CA ALA A 347 -6.40 -185.65 76.46
C ALA A 347 -6.81 -186.75 77.46
N LYS A 348 -7.87 -187.51 77.17
CA LYS A 348 -8.29 -188.66 78.02
C LYS A 348 -7.36 -189.86 77.87
N GLU A 349 -6.96 -190.18 76.64
CA GLU A 349 -6.03 -191.29 76.35
C GLU A 349 -4.67 -191.06 77.03
N GLN A 350 -4.15 -189.83 76.98
CA GLN A 350 -2.87 -189.47 77.56
C GLN A 350 -2.87 -189.52 79.09
N LYS A 351 -3.98 -189.10 79.74
CA LYS A 351 -4.13 -189.15 81.20
C LYS A 351 -4.21 -190.60 81.71
N GLY A 352 -4.91 -191.48 81.00
CA GLY A 352 -4.99 -192.90 81.34
C GLY A 352 -3.66 -193.63 81.20
N HIS A 353 -2.85 -193.27 80.20
CA HIS A 353 -1.53 -193.87 80.00
C HIS A 353 -0.53 -193.49 81.10
N LEU A 354 -0.55 -192.23 81.55
CA LEU A 354 0.29 -191.74 82.65
C LEU A 354 -0.08 -192.40 83.99
N GLU A 355 -1.37 -192.61 84.29
CA GLU A 355 -1.81 -193.26 85.52
C GLU A 355 -1.39 -194.75 85.60
N PHE A 356 -1.28 -195.44 84.47
CA PHE A 356 -0.82 -196.85 84.41
C PHE A 356 0.69 -196.98 84.68
N LEU A 357 1.50 -196.10 84.07
CA LEU A 357 2.95 -196.09 84.26
C LEU A 357 3.35 -195.87 85.72
N ASP A 358 2.68 -194.94 86.40
CA ASP A 358 3.05 -194.51 87.75
C ASP A 358 2.66 -195.52 88.84
N LYS A 359 1.58 -196.30 88.63
CA LYS A 359 1.04 -197.23 89.64
C LYS A 359 1.47 -198.68 89.51
N GLU A 360 1.75 -199.17 88.30
CA GLU A 360 2.04 -200.60 88.08
C GLU A 360 3.50 -200.90 87.74
N VAL A 361 4.21 -199.98 87.08
CA VAL A 361 5.55 -200.25 86.53
C VAL A 361 6.68 -199.73 87.44
N TYR A 362 6.46 -198.61 88.14
CA TYR A 362 7.50 -197.94 88.93
C TYR A 362 7.46 -198.23 90.43
N THR A 363 7.09 -199.45 90.82
CA THR A 363 7.19 -199.90 92.22
C THR A 363 8.01 -201.19 92.30
N ASN A 364 9.20 -201.13 92.89
CA ASN A 364 10.07 -202.27 93.19
C ASN A 364 9.95 -202.68 94.67
N PRO A 365 8.92 -203.44 95.09
CA PRO A 365 8.86 -204.02 96.42
C PRO A 365 9.82 -205.22 96.53
N PRO A 366 10.70 -205.26 97.55
CA PRO A 366 11.63 -206.38 97.74
C PRO A 366 10.90 -207.68 98.10
N THR A 367 11.23 -208.73 97.37
CA THR A 367 10.60 -210.05 97.47
C THR A 367 11.06 -210.80 98.73
N ALA A 368 10.19 -211.66 99.28
CA ALA A 368 10.38 -212.37 100.55
C ALA A 368 11.70 -213.18 100.69
N SER A 369 12.38 -213.52 99.60
CA SER A 369 13.73 -214.13 99.61
C SER A 369 14.82 -213.22 100.19
N TYR A 370 14.64 -211.90 100.12
CA TYR A 370 15.57 -210.90 100.64
C TYR A 370 15.67 -210.91 102.18
N PHE A 371 14.56 -211.18 102.88
CA PHE A 371 14.51 -211.17 104.35
C PHE A 371 14.91 -212.51 104.99
N MET A 372 14.92 -213.61 104.23
CA MET A 372 15.36 -214.93 104.72
C MET A 372 16.89 -215.08 104.78
N GLN A 373 17.66 -214.08 104.35
CA GLN A 373 19.13 -214.11 104.34
C GLN A 373 19.78 -213.61 105.64
N PHE A 374 19.00 -213.12 106.60
CA PHE A 374 19.50 -212.73 107.92
C PHE A 374 19.48 -213.92 108.91
N ASN A 375 20.52 -214.04 109.74
CA ASN A 375 20.61 -214.92 110.92
C ASN A 375 20.56 -216.45 110.67
N THR A 376 21.26 -216.96 109.67
CA THR A 376 21.31 -218.41 109.36
C THR A 376 22.54 -219.18 109.88
N SER A 377 23.53 -218.56 110.56
CA SER A 377 24.57 -219.36 111.24
C SER A 377 25.22 -218.66 112.44
N THR A 378 25.64 -219.47 113.43
CA THR A 378 26.17 -219.09 114.75
C THR A 378 27.67 -218.75 114.72
N ARG A 379 28.15 -218.09 113.66
CA ARG A 379 29.58 -217.82 113.44
C ARG A 379 29.87 -216.35 113.28
#